data_AF-F0G2K1-F1
#
_entry.id   AF-F0G2K1-F1
#
_cell.length_a   1.000
_cell.length_b   1.000
_cell.length_c   1.000
_cell.angle_alpha   90.00
_cell.angle_beta   90.00
_cell.angle_gamma   90.00
#
_symmetry.space_group_name_H-M   'P 1'
#
loop_
_entity.id
_entity.type
_entity.pdbx_description
1 polymer ?
#
loop_
_entity_poly.entity_id
_entity_poly.type
_entity_poly.pdbx_seq_one_letter_code
_entity_poly.pdbx_strand_id
1 'polypeptide(L)'
;TMQLAGLLSDSPRRSGQRSLPQKAAQAMNALLLERGWRKDQILEAYLNLVPFRGETVGLAALSQVLFGKAPSGLDAREAAIAAALV
;
A
#
# COMPACT_ATOMS: atom_id res chain seq x y z
N THR A 1 1.70 7.24 -4.14
CA THR A 1 2.95 6.82 -4.83
C THR A 1 4.13 6.62 -3.90
N MET A 2 4.49 7.55 -3.00
CA MET A 2 5.61 7.35 -2.07
C MET A 2 5.46 6.11 -1.17
N GLN A 3 4.25 5.82 -0.68
CA GLN A 3 3.99 4.61 0.10
C GLN A 3 4.19 3.33 -0.73
N LEU A 4 3.70 3.29 -1.97
CA LEU A 4 3.95 2.19 -2.91
C LEU A 4 5.45 2.02 -3.18
N ALA A 5 6.18 3.12 -3.41
CA ALA A 5 7.63 3.08 -3.62
C ALA A 5 8.38 2.50 -2.41
N GLY A 6 7.88 2.74 -1.19
CA GLY A 6 8.39 2.11 0.03
C GLY A 6 8.04 0.61 0.15
N LEU A 7 6.88 0.18 -0.34
CA LEU A 7 6.48 -1.23 -0.37
C LEU A 7 7.26 -2.04 -1.40
N LEU A 8 7.61 -1.44 -2.53
CA LEU A 8 8.38 -2.07 -3.61
C LEU A 8 9.89 -2.12 -3.33
N SER A 9 10.40 -1.28 -2.42
CA SER A 9 11.83 -1.30 -2.09
C SER A 9 12.17 -2.48 -1.17
N ASP A 10 12.96 -3.42 -1.68
CA ASP A 10 13.43 -4.66 -1.03
C ASP A 10 14.38 -4.44 0.17
N SER A 11 14.46 -3.22 0.71
CA SER A 11 15.27 -2.99 1.90
C SER A 11 14.55 -3.53 3.14
N PRO A 12 15.16 -4.46 3.90
CA PRO A 12 14.60 -4.90 5.17
C PRO A 12 14.27 -3.68 6.01
N ARG A 13 13.06 -3.64 6.58
CA ARG A 13 12.66 -2.62 7.56
C ARG A 13 13.54 -2.79 8.82
N ARG A 14 14.81 -2.41 8.74
CA ARG A 14 15.67 -2.24 9.91
C ARG A 14 15.08 -1.06 10.68
N SER A 15 14.37 -1.39 11.75
CA SER A 15 13.58 -0.52 12.61
C SER A 15 14.36 0.57 13.36
N GLY A 16 15.56 0.95 12.88
CA GLY A 16 16.46 1.87 13.60
C GLY A 16 17.14 2.95 12.77
N GLN A 17 17.07 2.96 11.43
CA GLN A 17 17.77 3.99 10.62
C GLN A 17 16.89 4.54 9.50
N ARG A 18 15.86 5.32 9.87
CA ARG A 18 15.14 6.20 8.95
C ARG A 18 16.02 7.41 8.62
N SER A 19 17.04 7.19 7.79
CA SER A 19 17.99 8.24 7.42
C SER A 19 17.40 9.14 6.31
N LEU A 20 17.78 10.43 6.31
CA LEU A 20 17.45 11.37 5.22
C LEU A 20 17.75 10.82 3.81
N PRO A 21 18.88 10.13 3.55
CA PRO A 21 19.13 9.54 2.23
C PRO A 21 18.12 8.45 1.83
N GLN A 22 17.57 7.69 2.78
CA GLN A 22 16.55 6.68 2.47
C GLN A 22 15.25 7.34 1.99
N LYS A 23 14.86 8.47 2.59
CA LYS A 23 13.71 9.25 2.15
C LYS A 23 13.93 9.85 0.75
N ALA A 24 15.15 10.31 0.45
CA ALA A 24 15.50 10.81 -0.87
C ALA A 24 15.39 9.71 -1.95
N ALA A 25 15.88 8.50 -1.64
CA ALA A 25 15.73 7.34 -2.53
C ALA A 25 14.26 6.98 -2.77
N GLN A 26 13.42 6.97 -1.73
CA GLN A 26 11.97 6.75 -1.87
C GLN A 26 11.30 7.82 -2.73
N ALA A 27 11.68 9.09 -2.57
CA ALA A 27 11.15 10.18 -3.39
C ALA A 27 11.53 10.02 -4.87
N MET A 28 12.78 9.67 -5.15
CA MET A 28 13.26 9.44 -6.52
C MET A 28 12.56 8.24 -7.16
N ASN A 29 12.41 7.13 -6.44
CA ASN A 29 11.67 5.96 -6.93
C ASN A 29 10.19 6.29 -7.19
N ALA A 30 9.56 7.07 -6.31
CA ALA A 30 8.18 7.51 -6.52
C ALA A 30 8.05 8.38 -7.79
N LEU A 31 8.99 9.31 -8.02
CA LEU A 31 9.03 10.13 -9.24
C LEU A 31 9.19 9.29 -10.51
N LEU A 32 10.04 8.27 -10.48
CA LEU A 32 10.20 7.33 -11.61
C LEU A 32 8.91 6.55 -11.87
N LEU A 33 8.25 6.10 -10.80
CA LEU A 33 6.98 5.38 -10.88
C LEU A 33 5.89 6.26 -11.50
N GLU A 34 5.77 7.52 -11.08
CA GLU A 34 4.78 8.45 -11.64
C GLU A 34 5.03 8.81 -13.11
N ARG A 35 6.26 8.65 -13.61
CA ARG A 35 6.56 8.88 -15.03
C ARG A 35 6.16 7.71 -15.92
N GLY A 36 6.21 6.48 -15.41
CA GLY A 36 5.91 5.27 -16.18
C GLY A 36 4.51 4.71 -15.95
N TRP A 37 3.87 5.04 -14.83
CA TRP A 37 2.61 4.45 -14.40
C TRP A 37 1.53 5.52 -14.30
N ARG A 38 0.34 5.16 -14.74
CA ARG A 38 -0.85 5.99 -14.55
C ARG A 38 -1.30 5.92 -13.08
N LYS A 39 -2.07 6.93 -12.64
CA LYS A 39 -2.50 7.05 -11.22
C LYS A 39 -3.42 5.91 -10.78
N ASP A 40 -4.25 5.38 -11.68
CA ASP A 40 -5.06 4.17 -11.48
C ASP A 40 -4.18 2.96 -11.16
N GLN A 41 -3.12 2.73 -11.94
CA GLN A 41 -2.19 1.60 -11.74
C GLN A 41 -1.42 1.71 -10.43
N ILE A 42 -1.00 2.93 -10.06
CA ILE A 42 -0.32 3.18 -8.78
C ILE A 42 -1.25 2.88 -7.60
N LEU A 43 -2.52 3.28 -7.69
CA LEU A 43 -3.49 3.03 -6.65
C LEU A 43 -3.80 1.54 -6.53
N GLU A 44 -4.02 0.86 -7.66
CA GLU A 44 -4.27 -0.57 -7.70
C GLU A 44 -3.13 -1.38 -7.08
N ALA A 45 -1.88 -1.10 -7.49
CA ALA A 45 -0.72 -1.77 -6.92
C ALA A 45 -0.56 -1.50 -5.42
N TYR A 46 -0.85 -0.27 -4.98
CA TYR A 46 -0.86 0.06 -3.55
C TYR A 46 -1.90 -0.76 -2.79
N LEU A 47 -3.14 -0.80 -3.27
CA LEU A 47 -4.23 -1.53 -2.61
C LEU A 47 -3.97 -3.03 -2.55
N ASN A 48 -3.21 -3.60 -3.50
CA ASN A 48 -2.84 -5.01 -3.50
C ASN A 48 -1.65 -5.34 -2.59
N LEU A 49 -0.77 -4.38 -2.32
CA LEU A 49 0.48 -4.61 -1.57
C LEU A 49 0.45 -4.07 -0.14
N VAL A 50 -0.55 -3.27 0.20
CA VAL A 50 -0.62 -2.66 1.53
C VAL A 50 -0.83 -3.75 2.59
N PRO A 51 0.05 -3.83 3.61
CA PRO A 51 -0.13 -4.76 4.72
C PRO A 51 -1.18 -4.19 5.68
N PHE A 52 -2.17 -5.00 6.00
CA PHE A 52 -3.13 -4.71 7.05
C PHE A 52 -2.72 -5.40 8.35
N ARG A 53 -3.34 -5.00 9.46
CA ARG A 53 -3.08 -5.60 10.78
C ARG A 53 -3.20 -7.14 10.74
N GLY A 54 -2.18 -7.84 11.24
CA GLY A 54 -2.08 -9.31 11.17
C GLY A 54 -1.23 -9.79 9.99
N GLU A 55 -1.61 -10.91 9.38
CA GLU A 55 -0.94 -11.53 8.21
C GLU A 55 -1.61 -11.18 6.87
N THR A 56 -2.59 -10.26 6.88
CA THR A 56 -3.40 -9.94 5.70
C THR A 56 -2.69 -8.89 4.85
N VAL A 57 -2.38 -9.24 3.60
CA VAL A 57 -1.78 -8.32 2.62
C VAL A 57 -2.76 -8.09 1.48
N GLY A 58 -3.05 -6.82 1.21
CA GLY A 58 -3.91 -6.41 0.10
C GLY A 58 -5.41 -6.35 0.45
N LEU A 59 -6.09 -5.43 -0.24
CA LEU A 59 -7.50 -5.10 0.02
C LEU A 59 -8.42 -6.29 -0.27
N ALA A 60 -8.08 -7.13 -1.26
CA ALA A 60 -8.82 -8.34 -1.57
C ALA A 60 -8.83 -9.33 -0.39
N ALA A 61 -7.66 -9.60 0.19
CA ALA A 61 -7.56 -10.48 1.35
C ALA A 61 -8.31 -9.90 2.56
N LEU A 62 -8.17 -8.59 2.82
CA LEU A 62 -8.89 -7.95 3.92
C LEU A 62 -10.41 -8.00 3.74
N SER A 63 -10.90 -7.69 2.54
CA SER A 63 -12.34 -7.69 2.24
C SER A 63 -12.95 -9.08 2.46
N GLN A 64 -12.22 -10.12 2.06
CA GLN A 64 -12.65 -11.50 2.24
C GLN A 64 -12.62 -11.92 3.71
N VAL A 65 -11.57 -11.56 4.45
CA VAL A 65 -11.38 -11.98 5.86
C VAL A 65 -12.35 -11.26 6.80
N LEU A 66 -12.56 -9.95 6.64
CA LEU A 66 -13.39 -9.16 7.56
C LEU A 66 -14.87 -9.13 7.17
N PHE A 67 -15.18 -9.12 5.88
CA PHE A 67 -16.54 -8.87 5.41
C PHE A 67 -17.11 -10.03 4.56
N GLY A 68 -16.28 -11.00 4.16
CA GLY A 68 -16.70 -12.10 3.29
C GLY A 68 -17.10 -11.64 1.88
N LYS A 69 -16.55 -10.50 1.42
CA LYS A 69 -16.93 -9.84 0.16
C LYS A 69 -15.72 -9.62 -0.75
N ALA A 70 -15.99 -9.52 -2.04
CA ALA A 70 -15.04 -8.92 -2.97
C ALA A 70 -14.87 -7.41 -2.66
N PRO A 71 -13.69 -6.80 -2.92
CA PRO A 71 -13.46 -5.38 -2.70
C PRO A 71 -14.49 -4.45 -3.36
N SER A 72 -15.00 -4.84 -4.52
CA SER A 72 -16.03 -4.09 -5.26
C SER A 72 -17.40 -4.09 -4.56
N GLY A 73 -17.62 -4.98 -3.60
CA GLY A 73 -18.86 -5.10 -2.83
C GLY A 73 -18.83 -4.40 -1.47
N LEU A 74 -17.74 -3.71 -1.12
CA LEU A 74 -17.65 -2.97 0.14
C LEU A 74 -18.56 -1.75 0.11
N ASP A 75 -19.32 -1.55 1.19
CA ASP A 75 -20.02 -0.29 1.41
C ASP A 75 -19.09 0.80 1.98
N ALA A 76 -19.60 2.03 2.07
CA ALA A 76 -18.81 3.17 2.54
C ALA A 76 -18.28 3.01 3.98
N ARG A 77 -19.00 2.31 4.86
CA ARG A 77 -18.55 2.06 6.24
C ARG A 77 -17.47 0.98 6.27
N GLU A 78 -17.65 -0.09 5.52
CA GLU A 78 -16.67 -1.18 5.41
C GLU A 78 -15.35 -0.68 4.79
N ALA A 79 -15.46 0.15 3.75
CA ALA A 79 -14.30 0.81 3.13
C ALA A 79 -13.58 1.77 4.11
N ALA A 80 -14.32 2.50 4.94
CA ALA A 80 -13.73 3.36 5.97
C ALA A 80 -12.97 2.55 7.04
N ILE A 81 -13.52 1.39 7.45
CA ILE A 81 -12.84 0.47 8.38
C ILE A 81 -11.55 -0.07 7.74
N ALA A 82 -11.61 -0.51 6.47
CA ALA A 82 -10.44 -0.97 5.75
C ALA A 82 -9.34 0.10 5.72
N ALA A 83 -9.69 1.35 5.38
CA ALA A 83 -8.74 2.46 5.35
C ALA A 83 -8.12 2.78 6.73
N ALA A 84 -8.84 2.56 7.82
CA ALA A 84 -8.34 2.77 9.19
C ALA A 84 -7.39 1.68 9.69
N LEU A 85 -7.30 0.54 8.99
CA LEU A 85 -6.47 -0.62 9.37
C LEU A 85 -5.12 -0.70 8.65
N VAL A 86 -4.88 0.21 7.70
CA VAL A 86 -3.60 0.44 7.01
C VAL A 86 -2.66 1.26 7.89
#